data_AF-A0A4Q4KN08-F1
#
_entry.id   AF-A0A4Q4KN08-F1
#
_cell.length_a   1.000
_cell.length_b   1.000
_cell.length_c   1.000
_cell.angle_alpha   90.00
_cell.angle_beta   90.00
_cell.angle_gamma   90.00
#
_symmetry.space_group_name_H-M   'P 1'
#
loop_
_entity.id
_entity.type
_entity.pdbx_description
1 polymer ?
#
loop_
_entity_poly.entity_id
_entity_poly.type
_entity_poly.pdbx_seq_one_letter_code
_entity_poly.pdbx_strand_id
1 'polypeptide(L)'
;METKRKIEHFDEASPLSLFYEFGLHPNEIKESIIDTFSPYFENKQNLERYAVSDFVNNWLSYLSVYRDSPDSLRFIKSILDIFNGAKKVNLNQTIEAYAFWFPEISQSISRFWSLNNSQVNLNELCIEDFLEEAMNMIGQTIEGLTKVFFKLLLQLNRIKRGKSFDVNEIKSKDLGEAIEELINTSDLKELLIIEPHAIRLNQWRNIAYHHNTKIVNKEIICSFKKKEQIFEFKITRDELIDSLKRISLSFKLIRIAESIFCFDNLNDVQLQVSKIDKSTINIREEAKLLDFYSAIGSQGFKIIDLEVCEDNSILKLQDMQPYSDFSKRGIHTSQFLYNLWIYSNSSSLVIEYHLPNGEKFLASEISSDNFKNHAKTNSLSELLKEVKFTPFIIDYQNKNPFESLALTKELNKYKSDFRSQRGEKICLKEFIKQFTLSVFSNYLVLRSEDFSENDISINIGNDGSMAIGDNKNGKIVLHVPAMIREKNIQKLIISLRLTW
;
A
#
# COMPACT_ATOMS: atom_id res chain seq x y z
N MET A 1 -19.41 11.18 -9.01
CA MET A 1 -18.32 11.83 -9.80
C MET A 1 -17.08 12.10 -8.95
N GLU A 2 -17.21 12.57 -7.71
CA GLU A 2 -16.06 12.83 -6.82
C GLU A 2 -15.37 11.54 -6.32
N THR A 3 -16.12 10.47 -6.00
CA THR A 3 -15.57 9.18 -5.57
C THR A 3 -14.76 8.50 -6.67
N LYS A 4 -15.27 8.47 -7.92
CA LYS A 4 -14.59 7.83 -9.07
C LYS A 4 -13.20 8.44 -9.37
N ARG A 5 -13.07 9.77 -9.28
CA ARG A 5 -11.77 10.46 -9.38
C ARG A 5 -10.80 10.10 -8.24
N LYS A 6 -11.30 9.78 -7.05
CA LYS A 6 -10.49 9.34 -5.90
C LYS A 6 -10.00 7.88 -6.07
N ILE A 7 -10.74 7.03 -6.79
CA ILE A 7 -10.36 5.63 -7.12
C ILE A 7 -9.21 5.60 -8.12
N GLU A 8 -9.35 6.33 -9.24
CA GLU A 8 -8.33 6.39 -10.31
C GLU A 8 -6.98 6.88 -9.77
N HIS A 9 -6.98 7.88 -8.89
CA HIS A 9 -5.75 8.38 -8.26
C HIS A 9 -5.12 7.39 -7.27
N PHE A 10 -5.92 6.57 -6.57
CA PHE A 10 -5.38 5.52 -5.70
C PHE A 10 -4.72 4.41 -6.53
N ASP A 11 -5.33 3.99 -7.62
CA ASP A 11 -4.80 2.94 -8.50
C ASP A 11 -3.48 3.35 -9.15
N GLU A 12 -3.32 4.63 -9.52
CA GLU A 12 -2.06 5.18 -10.03
C GLU A 12 -0.95 5.22 -8.95
N ALA A 13 -1.34 5.38 -7.68
CA ALA A 13 -0.41 5.61 -6.57
C ALA A 13 -0.10 4.34 -5.74
N SER A 14 -0.95 3.30 -5.80
CA SER A 14 -0.84 2.10 -4.97
C SER A 14 -0.05 1.01 -5.69
N PRO A 15 1.13 0.60 -5.20
CA PRO A 15 1.91 -0.47 -5.82
C PRO A 15 1.33 -1.87 -5.56
N LEU A 16 0.20 -2.00 -4.84
CA LEU A 16 -0.36 -3.30 -4.48
C LEU A 16 -0.79 -4.09 -5.71
N SER A 17 -1.41 -3.44 -6.70
CA SER A 17 -1.78 -4.07 -7.98
C SER A 17 -0.57 -4.68 -8.68
N LEU A 18 0.54 -3.95 -8.72
CA LEU A 18 1.80 -4.42 -9.32
C LEU A 18 2.31 -5.70 -8.66
N PHE A 19 2.18 -5.86 -7.34
CA PHE A 19 2.60 -7.10 -6.68
C PHE A 19 1.84 -8.33 -7.20
N TYR A 20 0.54 -8.21 -7.45
CA TYR A 20 -0.25 -9.31 -8.02
C TYR A 20 0.05 -9.54 -9.51
N GLU A 21 0.34 -8.48 -10.26
CA GLU A 21 0.82 -8.59 -11.65
C GLU A 21 2.15 -9.37 -11.72
N PHE A 22 3.02 -9.22 -10.71
CA PHE A 22 4.24 -10.01 -10.56
C PHE A 22 4.03 -11.41 -9.94
N GLY A 23 2.77 -11.79 -9.68
CA GLY A 23 2.41 -13.13 -9.25
C GLY A 23 2.42 -13.37 -7.74
N LEU A 24 2.52 -12.32 -6.90
CA LEU A 24 2.38 -12.49 -5.46
C LEU A 24 0.94 -12.85 -5.09
N HIS A 25 0.80 -13.70 -4.07
CA HIS A 25 -0.47 -14.06 -3.46
C HIS A 25 -0.71 -13.27 -2.15
N PRO A 26 -1.98 -13.10 -1.72
CA PRO A 26 -2.31 -12.38 -0.48
C PRO A 26 -1.59 -12.89 0.76
N ASN A 27 -1.39 -14.21 0.86
CA ASN A 27 -0.66 -14.81 1.98
C ASN A 27 0.82 -14.40 1.98
N GLU A 28 1.45 -14.28 0.81
CA GLU A 28 2.85 -13.84 0.70
C GLU A 28 2.99 -12.36 1.06
N ILE A 29 2.00 -11.52 0.71
CA ILE A 29 1.96 -10.12 1.18
C ILE A 29 1.80 -10.06 2.70
N LYS A 30 0.89 -10.84 3.27
CA LYS A 30 0.71 -10.93 4.72
C LYS A 30 2.00 -11.38 5.43
N GLU A 31 2.63 -12.44 4.94
CA GLU A 31 3.90 -12.97 5.46
C GLU A 31 5.00 -11.91 5.34
N SER A 32 5.09 -11.21 4.21
CA SER A 32 6.06 -10.12 4.02
C SER A 32 5.89 -8.99 5.04
N ILE A 33 4.64 -8.60 5.36
CA ILE A 33 4.36 -7.60 6.40
C ILE A 33 4.79 -8.12 7.78
N ILE A 34 4.45 -9.38 8.11
CA ILE A 34 4.81 -10.01 9.37
C ILE A 34 6.33 -10.09 9.51
N ASP A 35 7.04 -10.57 8.50
CA ASP A 35 8.49 -10.72 8.52
C ASP A 35 9.19 -9.36 8.64
N THR A 36 8.69 -8.36 7.90
CA THR A 36 9.22 -6.98 7.95
C THR A 36 9.10 -6.39 9.35
N PHE A 37 7.93 -6.54 9.99
CA PHE A 37 7.66 -5.89 11.27
C PHE A 37 7.97 -6.73 12.50
N SER A 38 8.13 -8.05 12.36
CA SER A 38 8.40 -8.96 13.47
C SER A 38 9.57 -8.47 14.33
N PRO A 39 10.73 -8.04 13.81
CA PRO A 39 11.84 -7.57 14.66
C PRO A 39 11.50 -6.40 15.59
N TYR A 40 10.42 -5.67 15.34
CA TYR A 40 10.00 -4.49 16.08
C TYR A 40 8.84 -4.73 17.06
N PHE A 41 8.04 -5.78 16.86
CA PHE A 41 6.90 -6.12 17.70
C PHE A 41 7.28 -7.02 18.88
N GLU A 42 6.88 -6.62 20.09
CA GLU A 42 6.88 -7.48 21.27
C GLU A 42 5.67 -8.43 21.26
N ASN A 43 4.49 -7.96 20.82
CA ASN A 43 3.27 -8.75 20.74
C ASN A 43 3.03 -9.28 19.31
N LYS A 44 3.54 -10.49 19.04
CA LYS A 44 3.40 -11.16 17.73
C LYS A 44 1.96 -11.43 17.33
N GLN A 45 1.09 -11.72 18.30
CA GLN A 45 -0.32 -11.99 18.03
C GLN A 45 -1.03 -10.75 17.48
N ASN A 46 -0.70 -9.57 17.99
CA ASN A 46 -1.23 -8.32 17.44
C ASN A 46 -0.71 -8.07 16.03
N LEU A 47 0.59 -8.29 15.78
CA LEU A 47 1.13 -8.18 14.42
C LEU A 47 0.39 -9.10 13.44
N GLU A 48 0.25 -10.38 13.76
CA GLU A 48 -0.45 -11.35 12.91
C GLU A 48 -1.92 -10.99 12.66
N ARG A 49 -2.59 -10.46 13.69
CA ARG A 49 -4.00 -10.06 13.65
C ARG A 49 -4.22 -8.85 12.76
N TYR A 50 -3.34 -7.85 12.83
CA TYR A 50 -3.54 -6.54 12.20
C TYR A 50 -2.67 -6.32 10.94
N ALA A 51 -1.86 -7.30 10.54
CA ALA A 51 -0.93 -7.19 9.40
C ALA A 51 -1.58 -6.63 8.13
N VAL A 52 -2.72 -7.21 7.71
CA VAL A 52 -3.40 -6.85 6.46
C VAL A 52 -4.48 -5.78 6.62
N SER A 53 -4.99 -5.55 7.84
CA SER A 53 -6.02 -4.54 8.08
C SER A 53 -5.44 -3.15 8.35
N ASP A 54 -4.32 -3.06 9.06
CA ASP A 54 -3.82 -1.78 9.58
C ASP A 54 -2.35 -1.49 9.20
N PHE A 55 -1.56 -2.53 8.90
CA PHE A 55 -0.12 -2.36 8.62
C PHE A 55 0.26 -2.24 7.15
N VAL A 56 -0.69 -2.38 6.22
CA VAL A 56 -0.39 -2.30 4.77
C VAL A 56 0.22 -0.94 4.41
N ASN A 57 -0.40 0.17 4.82
CA ASN A 57 0.11 1.51 4.52
C ASN A 57 1.45 1.81 5.21
N ASN A 58 1.64 1.30 6.43
CA ASN A 58 2.92 1.37 7.14
C ASN A 58 4.00 0.55 6.45
N TRP A 59 3.65 -0.63 5.92
CA TRP A 59 4.55 -1.49 5.18
C TRP A 59 4.96 -0.87 3.84
N LEU A 60 4.02 -0.30 3.08
CA LEU A 60 4.33 0.47 1.87
C LEU A 60 5.26 1.65 2.17
N SER A 61 5.03 2.35 3.28
CA SER A 61 5.91 3.42 3.75
C SER A 61 7.31 2.88 4.11
N TYR A 62 7.38 1.73 4.77
CA TYR A 62 8.63 1.04 5.08
C TYR A 62 9.39 0.66 3.80
N LEU A 63 8.71 0.10 2.80
CA LEU A 63 9.31 -0.27 1.51
C LEU A 63 9.86 0.96 0.77
N SER A 64 9.17 2.10 0.81
CA SER A 64 9.70 3.37 0.28
C SER A 64 10.99 3.78 0.99
N VAL A 65 11.06 3.66 2.32
CA VAL A 65 12.30 3.97 3.06
C VAL A 65 13.39 2.95 2.75
N TYR A 66 13.06 1.67 2.66
CA TYR A 66 14.01 0.61 2.30
C TYR A 66 14.65 0.85 0.93
N ARG A 67 13.84 1.27 -0.06
CA ARG A 67 14.31 1.60 -1.41
C ARG A 67 15.18 2.85 -1.43
N ASP A 68 14.72 3.93 -0.79
CA ASP A 68 15.30 5.26 -0.96
C ASP A 68 16.42 5.58 0.05
N SER A 69 16.39 4.98 1.25
CA SER A 69 17.30 5.28 2.36
C SER A 69 17.38 4.12 3.37
N PRO A 70 17.86 2.92 2.97
CA PRO A 70 17.80 1.70 3.79
C PRO A 70 18.48 1.86 5.15
N ASP A 71 19.59 2.58 5.21
CA ASP A 71 20.33 2.82 6.46
C ASP A 71 19.52 3.55 7.52
N SER A 72 18.50 4.31 7.10
CA SER A 72 17.65 5.08 8.01
C SER A 72 16.60 4.21 8.72
N LEU A 73 16.38 2.97 8.27
CA LEU A 73 15.49 2.02 8.97
C LEU A 73 15.96 1.71 10.39
N ARG A 74 17.25 1.89 10.69
CA ARG A 74 17.78 1.76 12.07
C ARG A 74 17.08 2.70 13.05
N PHE A 75 16.62 3.87 12.59
CA PHE A 75 15.96 4.84 13.45
C PHE A 75 14.59 4.37 13.94
N ILE A 76 13.92 3.44 13.24
CA ILE A 76 12.68 2.83 13.76
C ILE A 76 12.97 2.16 15.12
N LYS A 77 14.09 1.44 15.22
CA LYS A 77 14.52 0.81 16.47
C LYS A 77 14.91 1.84 17.52
N SER A 78 15.64 2.90 17.15
CA SER A 78 16.01 3.97 18.08
C SER A 78 14.80 4.70 18.66
N ILE A 79 13.76 4.93 17.83
CA ILE A 79 12.51 5.56 18.26
C ILE A 79 11.73 4.61 19.17
N LEU A 80 11.58 3.34 18.77
CA LEU A 80 10.91 2.32 19.59
C LEU A 80 11.62 2.08 20.93
N ASP A 81 12.93 2.23 21.01
CA ASP A 81 13.67 2.15 22.27
C ASP A 81 13.30 3.28 23.25
N ILE A 82 12.88 4.45 22.75
CA ILE A 82 12.31 5.50 23.61
C ILE A 82 10.94 5.07 24.15
N PHE A 83 10.05 4.61 23.26
CA PHE A 83 8.71 4.13 23.63
C PHE A 83 8.75 2.96 24.61
N ASN A 84 9.44 1.87 24.24
CA ASN A 84 9.54 0.66 25.05
C ASN A 84 10.41 0.87 26.29
N GLY A 85 11.41 1.75 26.23
CA GLY A 85 12.18 2.16 27.40
C GLY A 85 11.32 2.90 28.43
N ALA A 86 10.47 3.84 27.99
CA ALA A 86 9.52 4.52 28.86
C ALA A 86 8.51 3.53 29.46
N LYS A 87 7.95 2.65 28.63
CA LYS A 87 7.01 1.59 29.03
C LYS A 87 7.58 0.70 30.13
N LYS A 88 8.85 0.29 30.02
CA LYS A 88 9.56 -0.53 31.01
C LYS A 88 9.73 0.19 32.36
N VAL A 89 9.91 1.50 32.35
CA VAL A 89 10.03 2.29 33.58
C VAL A 89 8.66 2.54 34.21
N ASN A 90 7.69 2.97 33.42
CA ASN A 90 6.33 3.22 33.89
C ASN A 90 5.31 3.08 32.75
N LEU A 91 4.63 1.94 32.70
CA LEU A 91 3.60 1.65 31.70
C LEU A 91 2.47 2.69 31.73
N ASN A 92 1.89 2.94 32.90
CA ASN A 92 0.73 3.83 33.03
C ASN A 92 1.05 5.25 32.54
N GLN A 93 2.16 5.82 33.02
CA GLN A 93 2.58 7.16 32.57
C GLN A 93 2.91 7.21 31.08
N THR A 94 3.43 6.12 30.50
CA THR A 94 3.73 6.04 29.07
C THR A 94 2.45 6.04 28.24
N ILE A 95 1.46 5.23 28.60
CA ILE A 95 0.18 5.17 27.88
C ILE A 95 -0.61 6.48 28.09
N GLU A 96 -0.60 7.06 29.29
CA GLU A 96 -1.21 8.36 29.56
C GLU A 96 -0.56 9.49 28.75
N ALA A 97 0.78 9.49 28.65
CA ALA A 97 1.49 10.43 27.79
C ALA A 97 1.08 10.28 26.33
N TYR A 98 1.07 9.05 25.80
CA TYR A 98 0.63 8.80 24.44
C TYR A 98 -0.81 9.29 24.19
N ALA A 99 -1.74 8.92 25.06
CA ALA A 99 -3.14 9.34 24.97
C ALA A 99 -3.29 10.87 25.03
N PHE A 100 -2.52 11.55 25.89
CA PHE A 100 -2.53 13.01 25.97
C PHE A 100 -2.19 13.68 24.63
N TRP A 101 -1.19 13.16 23.90
CA TRP A 101 -0.78 13.71 22.61
C TRP A 101 -1.64 13.27 21.43
N PHE A 102 -2.49 12.26 21.61
CA PHE A 102 -3.28 11.64 20.54
C PHE A 102 -4.15 12.62 19.73
N PRO A 103 -4.87 13.60 20.33
CA PRO A 103 -5.63 14.58 19.56
C PRO A 103 -4.76 15.43 18.61
N GLU A 104 -3.60 15.89 19.09
CA GLU A 104 -2.66 16.67 18.27
C GLU A 104 -1.99 15.81 17.19
N ILE A 105 -1.75 14.53 17.47
CA ILE A 105 -1.29 13.54 16.48
C ILE A 105 -2.34 13.34 15.38
N SER A 106 -3.61 13.13 15.76
CA SER A 106 -4.72 13.02 14.80
C SER A 106 -4.81 14.25 13.90
N GLN A 107 -4.65 15.44 14.48
CA GLN A 107 -4.65 16.69 13.70
C GLN A 107 -3.43 16.79 12.76
N SER A 108 -2.25 16.37 13.21
CA SER A 108 -1.04 16.29 12.37
C SER A 108 -1.25 15.37 11.17
N ILE A 109 -1.84 14.19 11.36
CA ILE A 109 -2.18 13.26 10.26
C ILE A 109 -3.19 13.90 9.30
N SER A 110 -4.19 14.62 9.82
CA SER A 110 -5.14 15.37 8.99
C SER A 110 -4.46 16.45 8.12
N ARG A 111 -3.45 17.14 8.66
CA ARG A 111 -2.62 18.11 7.92
C ARG A 111 -1.73 17.46 6.88
N PHE A 112 -1.22 16.25 7.14
CA PHE A 112 -0.44 15.49 6.16
C PHE A 112 -1.24 15.31 4.86
N TRP A 113 -2.52 14.98 4.97
CA TRP A 113 -3.39 14.86 3.80
C TRP A 113 -3.59 16.17 3.05
N SER A 114 -3.69 17.31 3.75
CA SER A 114 -3.74 18.61 3.07
C SER A 114 -2.46 18.87 2.30
N LEU A 115 -1.30 18.63 2.92
CA LEU A 115 0.00 18.82 2.29
C LEU A 115 0.21 17.86 1.11
N ASN A 116 -0.20 16.60 1.25
CA ASN A 116 -0.10 15.60 0.18
C ASN A 116 -0.96 15.98 -1.02
N ASN A 117 -2.21 16.40 -0.78
CA ASN A 117 -3.16 16.71 -1.85
C ASN A 117 -2.88 18.04 -2.55
N SER A 118 -2.14 18.96 -1.91
CA SER A 118 -1.78 20.25 -2.49
C SER A 118 -0.38 20.28 -3.12
N GLN A 119 0.33 19.14 -3.16
CA GLN A 119 1.68 19.09 -3.71
C GLN A 119 1.68 19.33 -5.22
N VAL A 120 2.48 20.29 -5.65
CA VAL A 120 2.84 20.51 -7.05
C VAL A 120 4.12 19.76 -7.41
N ASN A 121 4.29 19.42 -8.69
CA ASN A 121 5.52 18.80 -9.17
C ASN A 121 6.67 19.81 -9.08
N LEU A 122 7.48 19.69 -8.03
CA LEU A 122 8.60 20.59 -7.78
C LEU A 122 9.59 20.67 -8.94
N ASN A 123 9.70 19.66 -9.80
CA ASN A 123 10.64 19.65 -10.92
C ASN A 123 10.23 20.58 -12.08
N GLU A 124 8.95 20.94 -12.15
CA GLU A 124 8.39 21.76 -13.24
C GLU A 124 8.43 23.27 -12.94
N LEU A 125 8.74 23.63 -11.69
CA LEU A 125 8.72 25.02 -11.23
C LEU A 125 9.98 25.80 -11.65
N CYS A 126 9.81 27.10 -11.87
CA CYS A 126 10.93 28.04 -11.98
C CYS A 126 11.65 28.17 -10.62
N ILE A 127 12.86 28.76 -10.56
CA ILE A 127 13.68 28.72 -9.34
C ILE A 127 13.04 29.48 -8.16
N GLU A 128 12.33 30.56 -8.45
CA GLU A 128 11.60 31.37 -7.47
C GLU A 128 10.42 30.57 -6.87
N ASP A 129 9.55 30.03 -7.72
CA ASP A 129 8.39 29.25 -7.29
C ASP A 129 8.81 27.93 -6.60
N PHE A 130 9.88 27.31 -7.12
CA PHE A 130 10.49 26.12 -6.51
C PHE A 130 10.94 26.41 -5.07
N LEU A 131 11.64 27.52 -4.85
CA LEU A 131 12.16 27.87 -3.54
C LEU A 131 11.02 28.12 -2.55
N GLU A 132 10.01 28.88 -2.95
CA GLU A 132 8.86 29.19 -2.10
C GLU A 132 8.11 27.90 -1.71
N GLU A 133 7.81 27.04 -2.68
CA GLU A 133 7.09 25.80 -2.43
C GLU A 133 7.92 24.82 -1.60
N ALA A 134 9.21 24.65 -1.90
CA ALA A 134 10.09 23.78 -1.13
C ALA A 134 10.21 24.23 0.34
N MET A 135 10.34 25.54 0.59
CA MET A 135 10.38 26.08 1.95
C MET A 135 9.04 25.95 2.66
N ASN A 136 7.92 26.18 1.97
CA ASN A 136 6.59 25.93 2.51
C ASN A 136 6.43 24.46 2.93
N MET A 137 6.80 23.50 2.06
CA MET A 137 6.78 22.07 2.38
C MET A 137 7.66 21.71 3.59
N ILE A 138 8.87 22.27 3.68
CA ILE A 138 9.76 22.10 4.84
C ILE A 138 9.10 22.61 6.11
N GLY A 139 8.59 23.85 6.08
CA GLY A 139 7.93 24.49 7.21
C GLY A 139 6.73 23.67 7.71
N GLN A 140 5.82 23.32 6.80
CA GLN A 140 4.62 22.53 7.10
C GLN A 140 4.96 21.12 7.60
N THR A 141 5.98 20.46 7.03
CA THR A 141 6.40 19.13 7.49
C THR A 141 6.92 19.19 8.92
N ILE A 142 7.78 20.15 9.24
CA ILE A 142 8.38 20.22 10.58
C ILE A 142 7.38 20.72 11.62
N GLU A 143 6.75 21.87 11.38
CA GLU A 143 5.86 22.53 12.34
C GLU A 143 4.46 21.92 12.36
N GLY A 144 3.92 21.64 11.17
CA GLY A 144 2.57 21.11 11.00
C GLY A 144 2.45 19.62 11.29
N LEU A 145 3.47 18.83 10.91
CA LEU A 145 3.41 17.35 11.04
C LEU A 145 4.27 16.81 12.19
N THR A 146 5.56 17.12 12.22
CA THR A 146 6.54 16.37 13.01
C THR A 146 6.69 16.87 14.46
N LYS A 147 6.44 18.17 14.70
CA LYS A 147 6.60 18.84 16.00
C LYS A 147 5.91 18.12 17.16
N VAL A 148 4.66 17.69 16.98
CA VAL A 148 3.90 16.98 18.03
C VAL A 148 4.59 15.68 18.43
N PHE A 149 5.11 14.94 17.45
CA PHE A 149 5.80 13.69 17.72
C PHE A 149 7.12 13.92 18.45
N PHE A 150 7.88 14.96 18.13
CA PHE A 150 9.08 15.28 18.91
C PHE A 150 8.77 15.64 20.37
N LYS A 151 7.64 16.30 20.63
CA LYS A 151 7.19 16.57 22.01
C LYS A 151 6.78 15.30 22.75
N LEU A 152 6.06 14.39 22.08
CA LEU A 152 5.77 13.06 22.63
C LEU A 152 7.08 12.31 22.94
N LEU A 153 8.00 12.21 21.97
CA LEU A 153 9.28 11.52 22.15
C LEU A 153 10.11 12.14 23.28
N LEU A 154 10.09 13.45 23.45
CA LEU A 154 10.74 14.13 24.56
C LEU A 154 10.16 13.70 25.90
N GLN A 155 8.83 13.69 26.03
CA GLN A 155 8.14 13.26 27.25
C GLN A 155 8.46 11.80 27.58
N LEU A 156 8.35 10.92 26.59
CA LEU A 156 8.69 9.49 26.75
C LEU A 156 10.17 9.30 27.12
N ASN A 157 11.08 10.06 26.52
CA ASN A 157 12.49 9.97 26.86
C ASN A 157 12.78 10.44 28.31
N ARG A 158 12.03 11.43 28.82
CA ARG A 158 12.11 11.82 30.23
C ARG A 158 11.58 10.73 31.16
N ILE A 159 10.46 10.07 30.81
CA ILE A 159 9.94 8.90 31.54
C ILE A 159 10.99 7.78 31.57
N LYS A 160 11.53 7.40 30.41
CA LYS A 160 12.58 6.38 30.26
C LYS A 160 13.79 6.63 31.17
N ARG A 161 14.13 7.90 31.42
CA ARG A 161 15.27 8.32 32.24
C ARG A 161 14.91 8.54 33.71
N GLY A 162 13.66 8.33 34.12
CA GLY A 162 13.18 8.62 35.47
C GLY A 162 13.22 10.11 35.84
N LYS A 163 13.23 11.01 34.84
CA LYS A 163 13.29 12.45 35.06
C LYS A 163 11.88 12.99 35.26
N SER A 164 11.67 13.78 36.32
CA SER A 164 10.41 14.49 36.54
C SER A 164 10.11 15.45 35.40
N PHE A 165 8.84 15.58 35.03
CA PHE A 165 8.38 16.51 34.01
C PHE A 165 6.99 17.02 34.34
N ASP A 166 6.68 18.21 33.82
CA ASP A 166 5.31 18.70 33.71
C ASP A 166 4.89 18.64 32.23
N VAL A 167 3.71 18.09 31.98
CA VAL A 167 3.16 17.96 30.62
C VAL A 167 2.94 19.35 30.01
N ASN A 168 2.52 20.34 30.81
CA ASN A 168 2.30 21.70 30.32
C ASN A 168 3.62 22.43 30.00
N GLU A 169 4.69 22.17 30.76
CA GLU A 169 6.05 22.59 30.42
C GLU A 169 6.47 22.03 29.06
N ILE A 170 6.33 20.71 28.83
CA ILE A 170 6.70 20.09 27.55
C ILE A 170 5.85 20.67 26.40
N LYS A 171 4.56 20.90 26.63
CA LYS A 171 3.66 21.48 25.64
C LYS A 171 4.03 22.92 25.27
N SER A 172 4.45 23.73 26.24
CA SER A 172 4.87 25.11 25.99
C SER A 172 6.31 25.25 25.49
N LYS A 173 7.13 24.20 25.63
CA LYS A 173 8.54 24.19 25.24
C LYS A 173 8.76 24.53 23.76
N ASP A 174 9.77 25.35 23.49
CA ASP A 174 10.20 25.68 22.12
C ASP A 174 10.74 24.43 21.42
N LEU A 175 10.50 24.34 20.11
CA LEU A 175 10.95 23.19 19.31
C LEU A 175 12.48 23.05 19.33
N GLY A 176 13.22 24.16 19.31
CA GLY A 176 14.67 24.14 19.38
C GLY A 176 15.19 23.54 20.69
N GLU A 177 14.56 23.88 21.82
CA GLU A 177 14.92 23.31 23.12
C GLU A 177 14.54 21.83 23.23
N ALA A 178 13.39 21.44 22.66
CA ALA A 178 12.98 20.04 22.62
C ALA A 178 13.95 19.18 21.79
N ILE A 179 14.34 19.67 20.61
CA ILE A 179 15.30 19.02 19.73
C ILE A 179 16.69 18.95 20.38
N GLU A 180 17.14 20.03 21.03
CA GLU A 180 18.42 20.03 21.76
C GLU A 180 18.44 18.96 22.85
N GLU A 181 17.37 18.88 23.67
CA GLU A 181 17.29 17.88 24.72
C GLU A 181 17.28 16.47 24.14
N LEU A 182 16.53 16.21 23.06
CA LEU A 182 16.53 14.91 22.38
C LEU A 182 17.89 14.55 21.81
N ILE A 183 18.57 15.45 21.12
CA ILE A 183 19.93 15.23 20.57
C ILE A 183 20.91 14.81 21.67
N ASN A 184 20.84 15.46 22.83
CA ASN A 184 21.79 15.22 23.92
C ASN A 184 21.46 14.00 24.77
N THR A 185 20.26 13.43 24.63
CA THR A 185 19.75 12.43 25.58
C THR A 185 19.10 11.21 24.91
N SER A 186 19.27 11.06 23.59
CA SER A 186 18.79 9.92 22.81
C SER A 186 19.68 9.70 21.57
N ASP A 187 19.50 8.56 20.90
CA ASP A 187 20.24 8.20 19.67
C ASP A 187 19.61 8.79 18.38
N LEU A 188 18.90 9.91 18.51
CA LEU A 188 18.19 10.56 17.39
C LEU A 188 18.98 11.68 16.72
N LYS A 189 20.25 11.91 17.12
CA LYS A 189 21.06 13.03 16.62
C LYS A 189 21.10 13.10 15.09
N GLU A 190 21.37 11.98 14.43
CA GLU A 190 21.46 11.89 12.96
C GLU A 190 20.11 12.05 12.26
N LEU A 191 19.00 11.78 12.96
CA LEU A 191 17.66 12.02 12.44
C LEU A 191 17.25 13.51 12.55
N LEU A 192 17.79 14.20 13.56
CA LEU A 192 17.44 15.59 13.91
C LEU A 192 18.37 16.63 13.27
N ILE A 193 19.49 16.19 12.69
CA ILE A 193 20.48 17.01 11.99
C ILE A 193 20.52 16.59 10.52
N ILE A 194 20.17 17.52 9.64
CA ILE A 194 20.01 17.28 8.21
C ILE A 194 21.32 17.59 7.48
N GLU A 195 21.89 16.54 6.90
CA GLU A 195 23.01 16.59 5.97
C GLU A 195 22.57 17.07 4.58
N PRO A 196 23.47 17.65 3.76
CA PRO A 196 24.92 17.77 3.95
C PRO A 196 25.39 18.98 4.77
N HIS A 197 24.47 19.88 5.15
CA HIS A 197 24.83 21.13 5.82
C HIS A 197 24.92 21.02 7.35
N ALA A 198 24.66 19.83 7.91
CA ALA A 198 24.57 19.58 9.35
C ALA A 198 23.66 20.57 10.10
N ILE A 199 22.50 20.92 9.52
CA ILE A 199 21.54 21.88 10.06
C ILE A 199 20.43 21.16 10.81
N ARG A 200 20.12 21.61 12.02
CA ARG A 200 19.06 20.99 12.84
C ARG A 200 17.67 21.26 12.26
N LEU A 201 16.72 20.34 12.47
CA LEU A 201 15.34 20.50 12.02
C LEU A 201 14.68 21.81 12.48
N ASN A 202 14.88 22.26 13.72
CA ASN A 202 14.33 23.53 14.17
C ASN A 202 14.91 24.74 13.41
N GLN A 203 16.15 24.65 12.94
CA GLN A 203 16.78 25.70 12.14
C GLN A 203 16.21 25.71 10.72
N TRP A 204 15.99 24.55 10.11
CA TRP A 204 15.25 24.44 8.85
C TRP A 204 13.85 25.04 8.93
N ARG A 205 13.13 24.75 10.03
CA ARG A 205 11.84 25.40 10.32
C ARG A 205 11.97 26.92 10.39
N ASN A 206 13.01 27.44 11.04
CA ASN A 206 13.24 28.89 11.15
C ASN A 206 13.61 29.53 9.81
N ILE A 207 14.35 28.82 8.94
CA ILE A 207 14.65 29.30 7.59
C ILE A 207 13.35 29.48 6.80
N ALA A 208 12.51 28.45 6.79
CA ALA A 208 11.23 28.44 6.09
C ALA A 208 10.25 29.52 6.59
N TYR A 209 9.95 29.54 7.90
CA TYR A 209 8.90 30.43 8.44
C TYR A 209 9.26 31.91 8.50
N HIS A 210 10.55 32.25 8.52
CA HIS A 210 10.99 33.64 8.58
C HIS A 210 11.43 34.17 7.21
N HIS A 211 11.17 33.42 6.13
CA HIS A 211 11.57 33.78 4.76
C HIS A 211 13.05 34.17 4.68
N ASN A 212 13.91 33.47 5.40
CA ASN A 212 15.35 33.77 5.49
C ASN A 212 16.12 33.20 4.27
N THR A 213 15.55 33.36 3.09
CA THR A 213 16.02 32.80 1.82
C THR A 213 16.03 33.88 0.76
N LYS A 214 17.05 33.89 -0.10
CA LYS A 214 17.17 34.83 -1.22
C LYS A 214 17.80 34.14 -2.43
N ILE A 215 17.45 34.60 -3.63
CA ILE A 215 18.07 34.15 -4.87
C ILE A 215 19.02 35.24 -5.35
N VAL A 216 20.29 34.90 -5.53
CA VAL A 216 21.32 35.82 -6.03
C VAL A 216 22.10 35.09 -7.11
N ASN A 217 22.18 35.66 -8.32
CA ASN A 217 22.88 35.05 -9.46
C ASN A 217 22.44 33.59 -9.76
N LYS A 218 21.15 33.30 -9.64
CA LYS A 218 20.55 31.95 -9.78
C LYS A 218 21.00 30.93 -8.72
N GLU A 219 21.65 31.37 -7.64
CA GLU A 219 21.97 30.54 -6.48
C GLU A 219 20.97 30.81 -5.36
N ILE A 220 20.54 29.75 -4.67
CA ILE A 220 19.70 29.86 -3.48
C ILE A 220 20.62 30.08 -2.28
N ILE A 221 20.37 31.14 -1.52
CA ILE A 221 21.09 31.44 -0.29
C ILE A 221 20.09 31.34 0.87
N CYS A 222 20.40 30.49 1.82
CA CYS A 222 19.64 30.32 3.05
C CYS A 222 20.40 30.94 4.22
N SER A 223 19.67 31.46 5.21
CA SER A 223 20.27 32.05 6.39
C SER A 223 19.50 31.72 7.67
N PHE A 224 20.22 31.58 8.78
CA PHE A 224 19.59 31.41 10.09
C PHE A 224 20.42 32.06 11.20
N LYS A 225 19.76 32.43 12.29
CA LYS A 225 20.41 32.99 13.48
C LYS A 225 20.78 31.88 14.46
N LYS A 226 22.01 31.96 14.99
CA LYS A 226 22.46 31.12 16.12
C LYS A 226 23.30 31.99 17.05
N LYS A 227 22.81 32.20 18.28
CA LYS A 227 23.45 33.05 19.32
C LYS A 227 23.88 34.42 18.76
N GLU A 228 22.91 35.16 18.22
CA GLU A 228 23.07 36.51 17.61
C GLU A 228 23.92 36.61 16.34
N GLN A 229 24.60 35.53 15.93
CA GLN A 229 25.31 35.47 14.66
C GLN A 229 24.38 34.97 13.54
N ILE A 230 24.47 35.60 12.36
CA ILE A 230 23.79 35.17 11.14
C ILE A 230 24.74 34.22 10.40
N PHE A 231 24.27 33.00 10.14
CA PHE A 231 24.95 32.03 9.31
C PHE A 231 24.25 32.00 7.96
N GLU A 232 24.98 32.27 6.88
CA GLU A 232 24.50 32.11 5.50
C GLU A 232 25.21 30.94 4.83
N PHE A 233 24.49 30.18 4.00
CA PHE A 233 25.06 29.13 3.17
C PHE A 233 24.33 29.09 1.82
N LYS A 234 25.03 28.60 0.80
CA LYS A 234 24.48 28.38 -0.53
C LYS A 234 23.96 26.95 -0.62
N ILE A 235 22.87 26.78 -1.35
CA ILE A 235 22.27 25.48 -1.62
C ILE A 235 21.79 25.41 -3.07
N THR A 236 21.94 24.24 -3.68
CA THR A 236 21.41 23.95 -5.02
C THR A 236 19.96 23.45 -4.95
N ARG A 237 19.28 23.38 -6.10
CA ARG A 237 17.95 22.79 -6.22
C ARG A 237 17.92 21.34 -5.71
N ASP A 238 18.91 20.54 -6.12
CA ASP A 238 19.00 19.13 -5.78
C ASP A 238 19.30 18.91 -4.28
N GLU A 239 20.19 19.71 -3.69
CA GLU A 239 20.48 19.66 -2.25
C GLU A 239 19.27 20.07 -1.40
N LEU A 240 18.47 21.04 -1.87
CA LEU A 240 17.25 21.43 -1.17
C LEU A 240 16.17 20.34 -1.27
N ILE A 241 16.06 19.67 -2.42
CA ILE A 241 15.20 18.50 -2.58
C ILE A 241 15.65 17.36 -1.66
N ASP A 242 16.96 17.08 -1.55
CA ASP A 242 17.49 16.06 -0.63
C ASP A 242 17.19 16.42 0.82
N SER A 243 17.37 17.68 1.20
CA SER A 243 17.02 18.19 2.53
C SER A 243 15.53 17.98 2.84
N LEU A 244 14.64 18.34 1.90
CA LEU A 244 13.21 18.10 2.02
C LEU A 244 12.89 16.61 2.19
N LYS A 245 13.48 15.73 1.37
CA LYS A 245 13.30 14.27 1.47
C LYS A 245 13.72 13.73 2.84
N ARG A 246 14.87 14.17 3.37
CA ARG A 246 15.35 13.80 4.72
C ARG A 246 14.44 14.30 5.83
N ILE A 247 13.90 15.51 5.69
CA ILE A 247 12.93 16.07 6.62
C ILE A 247 11.64 15.23 6.62
N SER A 248 11.08 14.92 5.45
CA SER A 248 9.89 14.04 5.33
C SER A 248 10.16 12.62 5.81
N LEU A 249 11.38 12.10 5.61
CA LEU A 249 11.81 10.80 6.11
C LEU A 249 11.71 10.71 7.64
N SER A 250 12.04 11.79 8.37
CA SER A 250 11.89 11.81 9.82
C SER A 250 10.45 11.57 10.27
N PHE A 251 9.48 12.20 9.61
CA PHE A 251 8.06 11.97 9.87
C PHE A 251 7.66 10.52 9.56
N LYS A 252 8.06 9.97 8.40
CA LYS A 252 7.76 8.57 8.01
C LYS A 252 8.26 7.58 9.06
N LEU A 253 9.51 7.71 9.49
CA LEU A 253 10.13 6.80 10.46
C LEU A 253 9.43 6.85 11.83
N ILE A 254 9.06 8.06 12.28
CA ILE A 254 8.32 8.23 13.53
C ILE A 254 6.91 7.65 13.43
N ARG A 255 6.21 7.85 12.32
CA ARG A 255 4.86 7.28 12.09
C ARG A 255 4.87 5.75 12.11
N ILE A 256 5.86 5.12 11.48
CA ILE A 256 6.00 3.65 11.50
C ILE A 256 6.24 3.17 12.93
N ALA A 257 7.22 3.75 13.64
CA ALA A 257 7.53 3.37 15.02
C ALA A 257 6.35 3.59 15.99
N GLU A 258 5.65 4.70 15.82
CA GLU A 258 4.47 5.05 16.62
C GLU A 258 3.30 4.07 16.36
N SER A 259 3.07 3.69 15.11
CA SER A 259 2.03 2.71 14.76
C SER A 259 2.35 1.34 15.35
N ILE A 260 3.62 0.90 15.27
CA ILE A 260 4.09 -0.34 15.91
C ILE A 260 3.79 -0.30 17.42
N PHE A 261 4.20 0.77 18.11
CA PHE A 261 3.95 0.90 19.56
C PHE A 261 2.46 0.90 19.90
N CYS A 262 1.64 1.63 19.14
CA CYS A 262 0.20 1.70 19.35
C CYS A 262 -0.43 0.31 19.29
N PHE A 263 -0.14 -0.47 18.24
CA PHE A 263 -0.71 -1.80 18.09
C PHE A 263 -0.10 -2.85 19.01
N ASP A 264 1.17 -2.74 19.40
CA ASP A 264 1.76 -3.60 20.43
C ASP A 264 1.02 -3.49 21.77
N ASN A 265 0.47 -2.31 22.06
CA ASN A 265 -0.19 -1.98 23.34
C ASN A 265 -1.66 -1.56 23.13
N LEU A 266 -2.31 -2.08 22.08
CA LEU A 266 -3.59 -1.56 21.56
C LEU A 266 -4.68 -1.47 22.62
N ASN A 267 -4.82 -2.50 23.47
CA ASN A 267 -5.86 -2.54 24.49
C ASN A 267 -5.71 -1.39 25.50
N ASP A 268 -4.50 -1.16 26.00
CA ASP A 268 -4.23 -0.10 26.99
C ASP A 268 -4.38 1.28 26.36
N VAL A 269 -3.89 1.44 25.13
CA VAL A 269 -4.04 2.67 24.36
C VAL A 269 -5.53 2.98 24.12
N GLN A 270 -6.30 2.01 23.63
CA GLN A 270 -7.74 2.18 23.39
C GLN A 270 -8.49 2.55 24.67
N LEU A 271 -8.17 1.91 25.80
CA LEU A 271 -8.78 2.23 27.09
C LEU A 271 -8.54 3.70 27.49
N GLN A 272 -7.33 4.23 27.30
CA GLN A 272 -7.04 5.63 27.64
C GLN A 272 -7.61 6.62 26.61
N VAL A 273 -7.48 6.31 25.31
CA VAL A 273 -8.02 7.15 24.23
C VAL A 273 -9.55 7.25 24.30
N SER A 274 -10.24 6.19 24.76
CA SER A 274 -11.71 6.21 24.94
C SER A 274 -12.20 7.23 25.97
N LYS A 275 -11.32 7.72 26.85
CA LYS A 275 -11.62 8.75 27.86
C LYS A 275 -11.50 10.17 27.30
N ILE A 276 -10.91 10.32 26.11
CA ILE A 276 -10.73 11.61 25.45
C ILE A 276 -12.04 12.02 24.79
N ASP A 277 -12.32 13.32 24.78
CA ASP A 277 -13.43 13.86 24.02
C ASP A 277 -13.23 13.58 22.51
N LYS A 278 -14.11 12.76 21.94
CA LYS A 278 -14.09 12.39 20.52
C LYS A 278 -14.18 13.61 19.59
N SER A 279 -14.75 14.73 20.03
CA SER A 279 -14.81 15.96 19.25
C SER A 279 -13.41 16.54 18.92
N THR A 280 -12.41 16.17 19.70
CA THR A 280 -11.01 16.61 19.53
C THR A 280 -10.22 15.72 18.56
N ILE A 281 -10.78 14.59 18.14
CA ILE A 281 -10.16 13.63 17.23
C ILE A 281 -10.82 13.79 15.86
N ASN A 282 -10.04 14.24 14.89
CA ASN A 282 -10.51 14.40 13.51
C ASN A 282 -9.75 13.45 12.58
N ILE A 283 -10.45 12.41 12.13
CA ILE A 283 -9.96 11.47 11.11
C ILE A 283 -10.63 11.86 9.79
N ARG A 284 -9.80 12.27 8.83
CA ARG A 284 -10.25 12.64 7.48
C ARG A 284 -10.82 11.45 6.72
N GLU A 285 -11.82 11.71 5.89
CA GLU A 285 -12.43 10.70 5.03
C GLU A 285 -11.42 10.11 4.03
N GLU A 286 -10.48 10.90 3.53
CA GLU A 286 -9.43 10.41 2.63
C GLU A 286 -8.51 9.38 3.31
N ALA A 287 -8.24 9.54 4.60
CA ALA A 287 -7.46 8.58 5.38
C ALA A 287 -8.21 7.26 5.52
N LYS A 288 -9.50 7.33 5.89
CA LYS A 288 -10.38 6.14 5.99
C LYS A 288 -10.49 5.42 4.65
N LEU A 289 -10.60 6.18 3.56
CA LEU A 289 -10.66 5.63 2.21
C LEU A 289 -9.36 4.91 1.85
N LEU A 290 -8.20 5.51 2.14
CA LEU A 290 -6.90 4.87 1.90
C LEU A 290 -6.78 3.55 2.67
N ASP A 291 -7.11 3.54 3.96
CA ASP A 291 -7.04 2.33 4.79
C ASP A 291 -8.01 1.25 4.28
N PHE A 292 -9.23 1.64 3.90
CA PHE A 292 -10.22 0.75 3.31
C PHE A 292 -9.72 0.12 2.00
N TYR A 293 -9.10 0.92 1.13
CA TYR A 293 -8.59 0.47 -0.17
C TYR A 293 -7.39 -0.46 0.01
N SER A 294 -6.43 -0.07 0.85
CA SER A 294 -5.23 -0.86 1.12
C SER A 294 -5.56 -2.19 1.78
N ALA A 295 -6.52 -2.22 2.72
CA ALA A 295 -6.96 -3.46 3.35
C ALA A 295 -7.56 -4.44 2.33
N ILE A 296 -8.41 -3.97 1.41
CA ILE A 296 -9.00 -4.80 0.34
C ILE A 296 -7.92 -5.22 -0.69
N GLY A 297 -7.08 -4.27 -1.11
CA GLY A 297 -5.97 -4.49 -2.04
C GLY A 297 -5.00 -5.56 -1.55
N SER A 298 -4.67 -5.57 -0.26
CA SER A 298 -3.79 -6.58 0.35
C SER A 298 -4.36 -8.01 0.33
N GLN A 299 -5.65 -8.16 0.01
CA GLN A 299 -6.31 -9.46 -0.12
C GLN A 299 -6.50 -9.93 -1.57
N GLY A 300 -5.93 -9.20 -2.54
CA GLY A 300 -5.94 -9.58 -3.95
C GLY A 300 -7.19 -9.10 -4.69
N PHE A 301 -7.82 -8.03 -4.23
CA PHE A 301 -8.98 -7.44 -4.89
C PHE A 301 -8.74 -5.98 -5.21
N LYS A 302 -9.08 -5.58 -6.42
CA LYS A 302 -9.06 -4.19 -6.87
C LYS A 302 -10.46 -3.60 -6.72
N ILE A 303 -10.57 -2.39 -6.16
CA ILE A 303 -11.84 -1.68 -6.11
C ILE A 303 -12.05 -0.98 -7.45
N ILE A 304 -13.04 -1.41 -8.23
CA ILE A 304 -13.34 -0.84 -9.55
C ILE A 304 -14.43 0.24 -9.47
N ASP A 305 -15.26 0.19 -8.44
CA ASP A 305 -16.29 1.19 -8.20
C ASP A 305 -16.74 1.18 -6.73
N LEU A 306 -17.12 2.34 -6.23
CA LEU A 306 -17.66 2.52 -4.88
C LEU A 306 -18.78 3.56 -4.92
N GLU A 307 -20.01 3.10 -4.73
CA GLU A 307 -21.21 3.90 -4.63
C GLU A 307 -21.66 3.93 -3.17
N VAL A 308 -21.79 5.12 -2.59
CA VAL A 308 -22.11 5.30 -1.17
C VAL A 308 -23.29 6.25 -1.04
N CYS A 309 -24.39 5.74 -0.49
CA CYS A 309 -25.52 6.55 -0.05
C CYS A 309 -26.10 6.01 1.27
N GLU A 310 -26.89 6.80 1.99
CA GLU A 310 -27.44 6.38 3.29
C GLU A 310 -28.29 5.11 3.21
N ASP A 311 -29.00 4.91 2.10
CA ASP A 311 -29.89 3.76 1.90
C ASP A 311 -29.15 2.52 1.39
N ASN A 312 -28.14 2.70 0.55
CA ASN A 312 -27.47 1.59 -0.12
C ASN A 312 -26.02 1.93 -0.44
N SER A 313 -25.09 1.07 -0.05
CA SER A 313 -23.71 1.15 -0.55
C SER A 313 -23.36 -0.07 -1.39
N ILE A 314 -22.76 0.17 -2.55
CA ILE A 314 -22.32 -0.86 -3.49
C ILE A 314 -20.80 -0.74 -3.66
N LEU A 315 -20.10 -1.82 -3.36
CA LEU A 315 -18.67 -1.98 -3.59
C LEU A 315 -18.45 -2.98 -4.71
N LYS A 316 -17.81 -2.57 -5.80
CA LYS A 316 -17.46 -3.46 -6.91
C LYS A 316 -15.99 -3.82 -6.82
N LEU A 317 -15.70 -5.11 -6.77
CA LEU A 317 -14.37 -5.68 -6.59
C LEU A 317 -14.00 -6.54 -7.79
N GLN A 318 -12.83 -6.30 -8.38
CA GLN A 318 -12.22 -7.15 -9.39
C GLN A 318 -11.14 -8.02 -8.76
N ASP A 319 -11.18 -9.33 -9.03
CA ASP A 319 -10.13 -10.25 -8.60
C ASP A 319 -8.82 -9.96 -9.33
N MET A 320 -7.73 -9.82 -8.58
CA MET A 320 -6.40 -9.67 -9.16
C MET A 320 -5.70 -11.02 -9.39
N GLN A 321 -6.30 -12.14 -8.98
CA GLN A 321 -5.73 -13.48 -9.18
C GLN A 321 -6.28 -14.16 -10.45
N PRO A 322 -5.45 -14.37 -11.49
CA PRO A 322 -5.90 -14.93 -12.77
C PRO A 322 -6.37 -16.39 -12.69
N TYR A 323 -5.86 -17.17 -11.73
CA TYR A 323 -6.19 -18.59 -11.58
C TYR A 323 -6.47 -18.91 -10.11
N SER A 324 -7.73 -18.85 -9.71
CA SER A 324 -8.14 -19.13 -8.34
C SER A 324 -9.51 -19.81 -8.27
N ASP A 325 -9.88 -20.28 -7.08
CA ASP A 325 -11.23 -20.76 -6.80
C ASP A 325 -12.17 -19.54 -6.68
N PHE A 326 -12.67 -19.04 -7.81
CA PHE A 326 -13.48 -17.81 -7.86
C PHE A 326 -14.78 -17.92 -7.06
N SER A 327 -15.33 -19.13 -6.88
CA SER A 327 -16.45 -19.37 -5.96
C SER A 327 -16.05 -19.07 -4.52
N LYS A 328 -14.91 -19.62 -4.06
CA LYS A 328 -14.40 -19.30 -2.71
C LYS A 328 -14.00 -17.84 -2.59
N ARG A 329 -13.35 -17.25 -3.58
CA ARG A 329 -12.95 -15.83 -3.54
C ARG A 329 -14.15 -14.90 -3.56
N GLY A 330 -15.15 -15.19 -4.37
CA GLY A 330 -16.43 -14.48 -4.37
C GLY A 330 -17.09 -14.56 -2.98
N ILE A 331 -17.20 -15.74 -2.38
CA ILE A 331 -17.73 -15.87 -1.00
C ILE A 331 -16.85 -15.11 -0.01
N HIS A 332 -15.52 -15.18 -0.12
CA HIS A 332 -14.57 -14.47 0.73
C HIS A 332 -14.78 -12.96 0.70
N THR A 333 -15.14 -12.37 -0.45
CA THR A 333 -15.44 -10.93 -0.53
C THR A 333 -16.58 -10.49 0.40
N SER A 334 -17.51 -11.38 0.76
CA SER A 334 -18.62 -11.05 1.69
C SER A 334 -18.13 -10.56 3.05
N GLN A 335 -16.92 -10.93 3.50
CA GLN A 335 -16.36 -10.41 4.74
C GLN A 335 -16.18 -8.89 4.72
N PHE A 336 -16.01 -8.29 3.53
CA PHE A 336 -15.84 -6.84 3.40
C PHE A 336 -17.15 -6.09 3.53
N LEU A 337 -18.31 -6.77 3.62
CA LEU A 337 -19.60 -6.11 3.91
C LEU A 337 -19.54 -5.37 5.26
N TYR A 338 -18.82 -5.93 6.23
CA TYR A 338 -18.59 -5.28 7.51
C TYR A 338 -17.70 -4.02 7.38
N ASN A 339 -16.65 -4.10 6.57
CA ASN A 339 -15.79 -2.94 6.31
C ASN A 339 -16.56 -1.83 5.57
N LEU A 340 -17.39 -2.22 4.59
CA LEU A 340 -18.27 -1.29 3.87
C LEU A 340 -19.25 -0.63 4.82
N TRP A 341 -19.84 -1.39 5.76
CA TRP A 341 -20.73 -0.84 6.78
C TRP A 341 -20.05 0.18 7.69
N ILE A 342 -18.86 -0.15 8.21
CA ILE A 342 -18.07 0.78 9.05
C ILE A 342 -17.79 2.09 8.28
N TYR A 343 -17.51 1.97 6.99
CA TYR A 343 -17.18 3.11 6.15
C TYR A 343 -18.42 3.96 5.81
N SER A 344 -19.52 3.35 5.39
CA SER A 344 -20.68 4.07 4.84
C SER A 344 -21.81 4.34 5.83
N ASN A 345 -21.93 3.53 6.90
CA ASN A 345 -23.11 3.44 7.76
C ASN A 345 -24.44 3.20 7.02
N SER A 346 -24.41 2.73 5.76
CA SER A 346 -25.61 2.53 4.95
C SER A 346 -26.54 1.47 5.52
N SER A 347 -27.84 1.59 5.23
CA SER A 347 -28.84 0.62 5.69
C SER A 347 -28.80 -0.70 4.93
N SER A 348 -28.49 -0.68 3.63
CA SER A 348 -28.23 -1.84 2.78
C SER A 348 -26.79 -1.83 2.22
N LEU A 349 -26.20 -3.01 2.09
CA LEU A 349 -24.79 -3.18 1.71
C LEU A 349 -24.67 -4.29 0.67
N VAL A 350 -24.00 -3.98 -0.44
CA VAL A 350 -23.79 -4.90 -1.55
C VAL A 350 -22.32 -4.94 -1.93
N ILE A 351 -21.80 -6.14 -2.12
CA ILE A 351 -20.51 -6.37 -2.77
C ILE A 351 -20.75 -7.10 -4.09
N GLU A 352 -20.27 -6.53 -5.18
CA GLU A 352 -20.22 -7.18 -6.48
C GLU A 352 -18.79 -7.68 -6.73
N TYR A 353 -18.65 -8.99 -6.89
CA TYR A 353 -17.39 -9.64 -7.20
C TYR A 353 -17.30 -9.92 -8.70
N HIS A 354 -16.23 -9.42 -9.30
CA HIS A 354 -15.87 -9.53 -10.71
C HIS A 354 -14.62 -10.38 -10.87
N LEU A 355 -14.61 -11.21 -11.92
CA LEU A 355 -13.46 -11.99 -12.33
C LEU A 355 -12.32 -11.08 -12.85
N PRO A 356 -11.10 -11.62 -13.01
CA PRO A 356 -9.98 -10.86 -13.58
C PRO A 356 -10.26 -10.24 -14.95
N ASN A 357 -11.12 -10.88 -15.76
CA ASN A 357 -11.56 -10.37 -17.07
C ASN A 357 -12.65 -9.25 -16.97
N GLY A 358 -13.08 -8.89 -15.77
CA GLY A 358 -14.09 -7.86 -15.50
C GLY A 358 -15.54 -8.38 -15.45
N GLU A 359 -15.79 -9.65 -15.74
CA GLU A 359 -17.14 -10.21 -15.71
C GLU A 359 -17.67 -10.34 -14.29
N LYS A 360 -18.93 -9.91 -14.07
CA LYS A 360 -19.61 -10.03 -12.78
C LYS A 360 -19.93 -11.50 -12.49
N PHE A 361 -19.46 -12.02 -11.36
CA PHE A 361 -19.55 -13.43 -11.02
C PHE A 361 -20.50 -13.70 -9.85
N LEU A 362 -20.42 -12.90 -8.79
CA LEU A 362 -21.22 -13.07 -7.58
C LEU A 362 -21.57 -11.71 -6.98
N ALA A 363 -22.78 -11.56 -6.42
CA ALA A 363 -23.08 -10.47 -5.51
C ALA A 363 -23.43 -11.00 -4.11
N SER A 364 -22.95 -10.30 -3.09
CA SER A 364 -23.24 -10.57 -1.68
C SER A 364 -23.97 -9.37 -1.09
N GLU A 365 -25.10 -9.60 -0.43
CA GLU A 365 -25.99 -8.54 0.09
C GLU A 365 -26.33 -8.78 1.57
N ILE A 366 -26.33 -7.71 2.38
CA ILE A 366 -26.76 -7.75 3.79
C ILE A 366 -27.38 -6.42 4.25
N SER A 367 -28.35 -6.49 5.18
CA SER A 367 -28.86 -5.31 5.91
C SER A 367 -27.96 -4.93 7.07
N SER A 368 -27.79 -3.63 7.30
CA SER A 368 -27.06 -3.07 8.45
C SER A 368 -27.64 -3.46 9.81
N ASP A 369 -28.93 -3.79 9.88
CA ASP A 369 -29.57 -4.22 11.13
C ASP A 369 -28.94 -5.51 11.66
N ASN A 370 -28.43 -6.37 10.76
CA ASN A 370 -27.69 -7.57 11.15
C ASN A 370 -26.40 -7.21 11.91
N PHE A 371 -25.73 -6.11 11.55
CA PHE A 371 -24.54 -5.62 12.26
C PHE A 371 -24.89 -4.85 13.54
N LYS A 372 -25.93 -3.99 13.53
CA LYS A 372 -26.37 -3.20 14.69
C LYS A 372 -26.87 -4.08 15.84
N ASN A 373 -27.62 -5.13 15.53
CA ASN A 373 -28.27 -5.98 16.53
C ASN A 373 -27.32 -6.96 17.24
N HIS A 374 -26.06 -7.08 16.82
CA HIS A 374 -25.15 -8.15 17.26
C HIS A 374 -23.87 -7.64 17.96
N ALA A 375 -23.93 -6.47 18.59
CA ALA A 375 -22.76 -5.71 19.02
C ALA A 375 -21.93 -6.28 20.20
N LYS A 376 -22.12 -7.52 20.72
CA LYS A 376 -21.38 -7.95 21.93
C LYS A 376 -20.87 -9.39 22.07
N THR A 377 -21.19 -10.37 21.22
CA THR A 377 -20.76 -11.77 21.50
C THR A 377 -20.45 -12.67 20.31
N ASN A 378 -20.79 -12.31 19.08
CA ASN A 378 -20.76 -13.24 17.95
C ASN A 378 -19.56 -12.99 17.03
N SER A 379 -19.04 -14.07 16.45
CA SER A 379 -17.94 -14.05 15.49
C SER A 379 -18.40 -13.46 14.14
N LEU A 380 -17.51 -12.84 13.36
CA LEU A 380 -17.84 -12.34 12.00
C LEU A 380 -18.45 -13.45 11.13
N SER A 381 -18.00 -14.70 11.30
CA SER A 381 -18.56 -15.88 10.63
C SER A 381 -20.05 -16.14 10.91
N GLU A 382 -20.57 -15.73 12.08
CA GLU A 382 -22.00 -15.87 12.38
C GLU A 382 -22.82 -14.78 11.71
N LEU A 383 -22.28 -13.56 11.61
CA LEU A 383 -22.91 -12.45 10.89
C LEU A 383 -23.00 -12.72 9.40
N LEU A 384 -21.99 -13.39 8.83
CA LEU A 384 -21.96 -13.72 7.41
C LEU A 384 -22.98 -14.80 6.99
N LYS A 385 -23.66 -15.46 7.94
CA LYS A 385 -24.75 -16.42 7.63
C LYS A 385 -25.99 -15.75 7.08
N GLU A 386 -26.21 -14.48 7.43
CA GLU A 386 -27.36 -13.68 6.97
C GLU A 386 -27.09 -13.03 5.60
N VAL A 387 -25.93 -13.30 4.98
CA VAL A 387 -25.57 -12.77 3.67
C VAL A 387 -26.33 -13.52 2.59
N LYS A 388 -27.02 -12.76 1.74
CA LYS A 388 -27.67 -13.27 0.54
C LYS A 388 -26.69 -13.26 -0.63
N PHE A 389 -26.47 -14.44 -1.20
CA PHE A 389 -25.60 -14.62 -2.37
C PHE A 389 -26.42 -14.74 -3.66
N THR A 390 -26.04 -13.96 -4.68
CA THR A 390 -26.64 -14.00 -6.02
C THR A 390 -25.55 -14.29 -7.05
N PRO A 391 -25.46 -15.50 -7.63
CA PRO A 391 -24.50 -15.83 -8.69
C PRO A 391 -24.97 -15.29 -10.04
N PHE A 392 -24.03 -14.88 -10.91
CA PHE A 392 -24.38 -14.25 -12.20
C PHE A 392 -23.97 -15.06 -13.45
N ILE A 393 -22.99 -15.97 -13.43
CA ILE A 393 -22.68 -16.91 -14.55
C ILE A 393 -22.10 -18.24 -14.00
N ILE A 394 -22.43 -19.37 -14.64
CA ILE A 394 -22.02 -20.75 -14.33
C ILE A 394 -21.11 -21.30 -15.46
N ASP A 395 -20.07 -22.04 -15.05
CA ASP A 395 -18.91 -22.63 -15.78
C ASP A 395 -17.76 -21.69 -16.19
N TYR A 396 -16.63 -21.79 -15.45
CA TYR A 396 -15.39 -21.04 -15.66
C TYR A 396 -14.18 -21.94 -15.38
N GLN A 397 -13.06 -21.69 -16.07
CA GLN A 397 -11.82 -22.44 -15.83
C GLN A 397 -11.17 -21.98 -14.52
N ASN A 398 -11.21 -22.84 -13.49
CA ASN A 398 -10.69 -22.55 -12.14
C ASN A 398 -9.37 -23.25 -11.80
N LYS A 399 -8.74 -23.87 -12.80
CA LYS A 399 -7.47 -24.60 -12.67
C LYS A 399 -6.59 -24.31 -13.86
N ASN A 400 -5.28 -24.27 -13.62
CA ASN A 400 -4.31 -24.19 -14.68
C ASN A 400 -4.51 -25.39 -15.64
N PRO A 401 -4.75 -25.18 -16.96
CA PRO A 401 -4.98 -26.27 -17.91
C PRO A 401 -3.80 -27.25 -18.01
N PHE A 402 -2.61 -26.82 -17.57
CA PHE A 402 -1.40 -27.64 -17.60
C PHE A 402 -1.16 -28.45 -16.32
N GLU A 403 -1.84 -28.15 -15.21
CA GLU A 403 -1.70 -28.91 -13.95
C GLU A 403 -2.20 -30.35 -14.12
N SER A 404 -3.34 -30.52 -14.79
CA SER A 404 -3.95 -31.82 -15.10
C SER A 404 -3.51 -32.42 -16.44
N LEU A 405 -2.51 -31.83 -17.11
CA LEU A 405 -2.04 -32.31 -18.42
C LEU A 405 -1.47 -33.73 -18.29
N ALA A 406 -2.34 -34.71 -18.58
CA ALA A 406 -2.03 -36.12 -18.60
C ALA A 406 -1.79 -36.57 -20.05
N LEU A 407 -0.53 -36.86 -20.36
CA LEU A 407 -0.19 -37.47 -21.64
C LEU A 407 -0.72 -38.90 -21.69
N THR A 408 -1.24 -39.32 -22.83
CA THR A 408 -1.63 -40.72 -23.04
C THR A 408 -0.41 -41.63 -22.89
N LYS A 409 -0.62 -42.92 -22.61
CA LYS A 409 0.48 -43.91 -22.50
C LYS A 409 1.38 -43.95 -23.75
N GLU A 410 0.82 -43.63 -24.91
CA GLU A 410 1.54 -43.53 -26.18
C GLU A 410 2.43 -42.28 -26.24
N LEU A 411 1.89 -41.10 -25.86
CA LEU A 411 2.65 -39.85 -25.84
C LEU A 411 3.75 -39.83 -24.76
N ASN A 412 3.55 -40.53 -23.63
CA ASN A 412 4.60 -40.68 -22.61
C ASN A 412 5.83 -41.46 -23.10
N LYS A 413 5.69 -42.30 -24.12
CA LYS A 413 6.80 -43.05 -24.74
C LYS A 413 7.45 -42.28 -25.89
N TYR A 414 6.91 -41.13 -26.26
CA TYR A 414 7.41 -40.33 -27.36
C TYR A 414 8.77 -39.72 -26.99
N LYS A 415 9.83 -40.16 -27.68
CA LYS A 415 11.15 -39.53 -27.58
C LYS A 415 11.16 -38.27 -28.43
N SER A 416 10.97 -37.12 -27.79
CA SER A 416 11.08 -35.82 -28.45
C SER A 416 12.51 -35.27 -28.43
N ASP A 417 12.86 -34.57 -29.50
CA ASP A 417 14.04 -33.70 -29.59
C ASP A 417 13.66 -32.21 -29.57
N PHE A 418 12.54 -31.87 -28.93
CA PHE A 418 12.12 -30.49 -28.76
C PHE A 418 13.15 -29.70 -27.96
N ARG A 419 13.33 -28.44 -28.35
CA ARG A 419 14.22 -27.51 -27.69
C ARG A 419 13.46 -26.27 -27.24
N SER A 420 13.86 -25.70 -26.11
CA SER A 420 13.39 -24.39 -25.67
C SER A 420 13.88 -23.29 -26.63
N GLN A 421 13.36 -22.07 -26.48
CA GLN A 421 13.85 -20.90 -27.20
C GLN A 421 15.35 -20.62 -26.96
N ARG A 422 15.90 -21.13 -25.84
CA ARG A 422 17.33 -21.03 -25.51
C ARG A 422 18.17 -22.19 -26.06
N GLY A 423 17.55 -23.12 -26.80
CA GLY A 423 18.21 -24.27 -27.43
C GLY A 423 18.36 -25.50 -26.53
N GLU A 424 17.87 -25.46 -25.30
CA GLU A 424 17.96 -26.57 -24.33
C GLU A 424 16.95 -27.66 -24.67
N LYS A 425 17.32 -28.94 -24.51
CA LYS A 425 16.37 -30.04 -24.76
C LYS A 425 15.29 -30.07 -23.69
N ILE A 426 14.02 -30.09 -24.11
CA ILE A 426 12.86 -30.08 -23.22
C ILE A 426 12.00 -31.35 -23.41
N CYS A 427 11.27 -31.72 -22.36
CA CYS A 427 10.34 -32.84 -22.42
C CYS A 427 9.07 -32.46 -23.22
N LEU A 428 8.32 -33.46 -23.67
CA LEU A 428 7.08 -33.25 -24.42
C LEU A 428 6.04 -32.41 -23.64
N LYS A 429 5.92 -32.63 -22.33
CA LYS A 429 4.99 -31.87 -21.48
C LYS A 429 5.34 -30.38 -21.48
N GLU A 430 6.63 -30.07 -21.31
CA GLU A 430 7.13 -28.69 -21.30
C GLU A 430 7.02 -28.04 -22.69
N PHE A 431 7.30 -28.80 -23.75
CA PHE A 431 7.06 -28.35 -25.12
C PHE A 431 5.60 -27.96 -25.35
N ILE A 432 4.64 -28.83 -24.99
CA ILE A 432 3.20 -28.56 -25.14
C ILE A 432 2.83 -27.29 -24.38
N LYS A 433 3.30 -27.14 -23.13
CA LYS A 433 3.06 -25.95 -22.32
C LYS A 433 3.56 -24.67 -23.01
N GLN A 434 4.85 -24.62 -23.37
CA GLN A 434 5.46 -23.43 -23.98
C GLN A 434 4.84 -23.11 -25.34
N PHE A 435 4.56 -24.14 -26.15
CA PHE A 435 3.96 -23.98 -27.46
C PHE A 435 2.52 -23.46 -27.35
N THR A 436 1.67 -24.09 -26.53
CA THR A 436 0.28 -23.64 -26.30
C THR A 436 0.23 -22.21 -25.76
N LEU A 437 1.11 -21.84 -24.82
CA LEU A 437 1.21 -20.47 -24.33
C LEU A 437 1.57 -19.48 -25.44
N SER A 438 2.52 -19.83 -26.31
CA SER A 438 2.90 -18.98 -27.46
C SER A 438 1.73 -18.80 -28.44
N VAL A 439 0.96 -19.87 -28.69
CA VAL A 439 -0.26 -19.80 -29.52
C VAL A 439 -1.31 -18.88 -28.87
N PHE A 440 -1.50 -19.00 -27.56
CA PHE A 440 -2.45 -18.18 -26.81
C PHE A 440 -2.02 -16.70 -26.74
N SER A 441 -0.73 -16.41 -26.59
CA SER A 441 -0.23 -15.04 -26.68
C SER A 441 -0.54 -14.39 -28.02
N ASN A 442 -0.37 -15.13 -29.13
CA ASN A 442 -0.77 -14.62 -30.45
C ASN A 442 -2.29 -14.34 -30.54
N TYR A 443 -3.12 -15.17 -29.92
CA TYR A 443 -4.56 -14.92 -29.82
C TYR A 443 -4.86 -13.62 -29.06
N LEU A 444 -4.23 -13.41 -27.90
CA LEU A 444 -4.42 -12.18 -27.10
C LEU A 444 -3.95 -10.93 -27.84
N VAL A 445 -2.84 -11.00 -28.59
CA VAL A 445 -2.38 -9.90 -29.44
C VAL A 445 -3.44 -9.54 -30.49
N LEU A 446 -4.08 -10.53 -31.12
CA LEU A 446 -5.17 -10.25 -32.06
C LEU A 446 -6.40 -9.66 -31.34
N ARG A 447 -6.73 -10.11 -30.13
CA ARG A 447 -7.81 -9.51 -29.34
C ARG A 447 -7.52 -8.05 -28.95
N SER A 448 -6.27 -7.69 -28.67
CA SER A 448 -5.87 -6.30 -28.40
C SER A 448 -5.88 -5.40 -29.63
N GLU A 449 -5.83 -5.98 -30.83
CA GLU A 449 -5.95 -5.28 -32.12
C GLU A 449 -7.41 -5.25 -32.64
N ASP A 450 -8.39 -5.32 -31.73
CA ASP A 450 -9.84 -5.26 -31.99
C ASP A 450 -10.41 -6.37 -32.91
N PHE A 451 -9.74 -7.52 -33.03
CA PHE A 451 -10.34 -8.69 -33.69
C PHE A 451 -11.34 -9.39 -32.75
N SER A 452 -12.57 -9.61 -33.20
CA SER A 452 -13.55 -10.41 -32.46
C SER A 452 -13.18 -11.89 -32.50
N GLU A 453 -13.75 -12.72 -31.61
CA GLU A 453 -13.46 -14.17 -31.60
C GLU A 453 -13.77 -14.84 -32.95
N ASN A 454 -14.82 -14.38 -33.62
CA ASN A 454 -15.24 -14.88 -34.93
C ASN A 454 -14.29 -14.44 -36.05
N ASP A 455 -13.49 -13.39 -35.82
CA ASP A 455 -12.51 -12.89 -36.78
C ASP A 455 -11.16 -13.60 -36.65
N ILE A 456 -10.96 -14.44 -35.61
CA ILE A 456 -9.69 -15.09 -35.31
C ILE A 456 -9.75 -16.59 -35.59
N SER A 457 -8.89 -17.06 -36.50
CA SER A 457 -8.68 -18.48 -36.76
C SER A 457 -7.29 -18.93 -36.34
N ILE A 458 -7.20 -20.05 -35.61
CA ILE A 458 -5.94 -20.65 -35.20
C ILE A 458 -5.84 -22.05 -35.79
N ASN A 459 -4.78 -22.28 -36.55
CA ASN A 459 -4.44 -23.56 -37.15
C ASN A 459 -3.16 -24.10 -36.52
N ILE A 460 -3.14 -25.39 -36.18
CA ILE A 460 -1.95 -26.09 -35.70
C ILE A 460 -1.65 -27.21 -36.69
N GLY A 461 -0.47 -27.17 -37.30
CA GLY A 461 -0.01 -28.08 -38.34
C GLY A 461 1.30 -28.78 -37.98
N ASN A 462 1.89 -29.44 -38.97
CA ASN A 462 3.16 -30.14 -38.82
C ASN A 462 4.37 -29.21 -38.62
N ASP A 463 4.23 -27.95 -39.02
CA ASP A 463 5.26 -26.90 -39.04
C ASP A 463 5.05 -25.82 -37.96
N GLY A 464 4.00 -25.94 -37.15
CA GLY A 464 3.77 -25.11 -35.97
C GLY A 464 2.33 -24.65 -35.89
N SER A 465 2.12 -23.40 -35.49
CA SER A 465 0.80 -22.78 -35.50
C SER A 465 0.78 -21.48 -36.28
N MET A 466 -0.41 -21.15 -36.78
CA MET A 466 -0.72 -19.89 -37.42
C MET A 466 -2.01 -19.35 -36.82
N ALA A 467 -1.96 -18.15 -36.25
CA ALA A 467 -3.11 -17.38 -35.81
C ALA A 467 -3.38 -16.27 -36.84
N ILE A 468 -4.59 -16.20 -37.35
CA ILE A 468 -5.02 -15.24 -38.37
C ILE A 468 -6.16 -14.43 -37.78
N GLY A 469 -5.99 -13.13 -37.63
CA GLY A 469 -7.08 -12.18 -37.48
C GLY A 469 -7.46 -11.62 -38.83
N ASP A 470 -8.72 -11.70 -39.23
CA ASP A 470 -9.23 -11.22 -40.52
C ASP A 470 -10.57 -10.50 -40.29
N ASN A 471 -10.55 -9.16 -40.30
CA ASN A 471 -11.73 -8.33 -40.10
C ASN A 471 -11.78 -7.21 -41.15
N LYS A 472 -12.75 -6.30 -41.02
CA LYS A 472 -12.94 -5.18 -41.95
C LYS A 472 -11.76 -4.18 -41.97
N ASN A 473 -10.93 -4.18 -40.92
CA ASN A 473 -9.81 -3.25 -40.74
C ASN A 473 -8.49 -3.83 -41.27
N GLY A 474 -8.44 -5.11 -41.62
CA GLY A 474 -7.27 -5.74 -42.24
C GLY A 474 -7.05 -7.18 -41.77
N LYS A 475 -5.90 -7.72 -42.19
CA LYS A 475 -5.50 -9.10 -41.91
C LYS A 475 -4.14 -9.14 -41.22
N ILE A 476 -4.09 -9.76 -40.04
CA ILE A 476 -2.85 -10.01 -39.29
C ILE A 476 -2.61 -11.52 -39.22
N VAL A 477 -1.38 -11.94 -39.47
CA VAL A 477 -0.98 -13.36 -39.38
C VAL A 477 0.22 -13.48 -38.45
N LEU A 478 0.07 -14.28 -37.39
CA LEU A 478 1.10 -14.55 -36.40
C LEU A 478 1.46 -16.03 -36.41
N HIS A 479 2.75 -16.35 -36.40
CA HIS A 479 3.25 -17.71 -36.51
C HIS A 479 4.01 -18.13 -35.25
N VAL A 480 3.82 -19.38 -34.83
CA VAL A 480 4.68 -20.06 -33.84
C VAL A 480 5.29 -21.27 -34.53
N PRO A 481 6.52 -21.15 -35.08
CA PRO A 481 7.14 -22.25 -35.81
C PRO A 481 7.56 -23.37 -34.85
N ALA A 482 7.10 -24.60 -35.09
CA ALA A 482 7.55 -25.79 -34.38
C ALA A 482 7.23 -27.05 -35.18
N MET A 483 8.20 -27.95 -35.35
CA MET A 483 7.97 -29.18 -36.11
C MET A 483 7.23 -30.23 -35.26
N ILE A 484 5.91 -30.31 -35.40
CA ILE A 484 5.04 -31.23 -34.65
C ILE A 484 4.58 -32.35 -35.59
N ARG A 485 5.41 -33.37 -35.82
CA ARG A 485 5.07 -34.45 -36.79
C ARG A 485 3.96 -35.38 -36.32
N GLU A 486 3.77 -35.49 -35.01
CA GLU A 486 2.83 -36.43 -34.41
C GLU A 486 1.43 -35.81 -34.30
N LYS A 487 0.45 -36.39 -35.00
CA LYS A 487 -0.93 -35.89 -35.03
C LYS A 487 -1.61 -35.92 -33.66
N ASN A 488 -1.25 -36.88 -32.81
CA ASN A 488 -1.81 -36.94 -31.45
C ASN A 488 -1.34 -35.77 -30.57
N ILE A 489 -0.12 -35.25 -30.79
CA ILE A 489 0.37 -34.04 -30.11
C ILE A 489 -0.42 -32.82 -30.60
N GLN A 490 -0.63 -32.69 -31.92
CA GLN A 490 -1.43 -31.59 -32.49
C GLN A 490 -2.86 -31.59 -31.93
N LYS A 491 -3.54 -32.74 -31.92
CA LYS A 491 -4.89 -32.88 -31.36
C LYS A 491 -4.94 -32.52 -29.88
N LEU A 492 -3.94 -32.91 -29.10
CA LEU A 492 -3.86 -32.56 -27.68
C LEU A 492 -3.72 -31.05 -27.48
N ILE A 493 -2.85 -30.40 -28.25
CA ILE A 493 -2.68 -28.93 -28.21
C ILE A 493 -4.00 -28.24 -28.62
N ILE A 494 -4.69 -28.75 -29.65
CA ILE A 494 -6.01 -28.25 -30.08
C ILE A 494 -7.06 -28.48 -28.99
N SER A 495 -7.08 -29.63 -28.29
CA SER A 495 -8.06 -29.85 -27.22
C SER A 495 -7.82 -28.95 -26.01
N LEU A 496 -6.56 -28.61 -25.74
CA LEU A 496 -6.25 -27.60 -24.73
C LEU A 496 -6.80 -26.24 -25.14
N ARG A 497 -6.98 -25.94 -26.43
CA ARG A 497 -7.62 -24.71 -26.93
C ARG A 497 -9.08 -24.57 -26.50
N LEU A 498 -9.82 -25.66 -26.33
CA LEU A 498 -11.25 -25.64 -25.95
C LEU A 498 -11.49 -25.33 -24.46
N THR A 499 -10.43 -25.08 -23.70
CA THR A 499 -10.49 -24.67 -22.30
C THR A 499 -10.10 -23.21 -22.05
N TRP A 500 -9.76 -22.43 -23.08
CA TRP A 500 -9.36 -21.01 -22.96
C TRP A 500 -10.51 -20.05 -23.23
#